data_AF-A0A946TYI8-F1
#
_entry.id   AF-A0A946TYI8-F1
#
_cell.length_a   1.000
_cell.length_b   1.000
_cell.length_c   1.000
_cell.angle_alpha   90.00
_cell.angle_beta   90.00
_cell.angle_gamma   90.00
#
_symmetry.space_group_name_H-M   'P 1'
#
loop_
_entity.id
_entity.type
_entity.pdbx_description
1 polymer ?
#
loop_
_entity_poly.entity_id
_entity_poly.type
_entity_poly.pdbx_seq_one_letter_code
_entity_poly.pdbx_strand_id
1 'polypeptide(L)'
;MTSEDNHNAANAEKRFSGIGVSFGIALARAFVRNSFFVEPDKYIIDDFAKDDEISRLEDSIEVTKGQIELLKNQVREAANSKGEENIFDAHLLVLEDTVVLDEVRRNVREDNLNIEYAF
;
A
#
# COMPACT_ATOMS: atom_id res chain seq x y z
N MET A 1 15.59 39.85 -41.72
CA MET A 1 14.53 40.64 -41.07
C MET A 1 13.64 39.63 -40.37
N THR A 2 13.69 39.66 -39.04
CA THR A 2 12.81 39.02 -38.03
C THR A 2 12.55 37.52 -38.24
N SER A 3 13.29 36.59 -37.61
CA SER A 3 13.41 36.33 -36.16
C SER A 3 12.06 36.32 -35.43
N GLU A 4 11.87 35.26 -34.65
CA GLU A 4 10.84 35.01 -33.62
C GLU A 4 9.56 34.33 -34.11
N ASP A 5 9.51 33.01 -33.90
CA ASP A 5 8.45 32.37 -33.11
C ASP A 5 8.87 30.94 -32.74
N ASN A 6 9.82 30.85 -31.80
CA ASN A 6 10.17 29.60 -31.12
C ASN A 6 9.69 29.68 -29.68
N HIS A 7 8.37 29.66 -29.47
CA HIS A 7 7.77 29.44 -28.16
C HIS A 7 6.57 28.50 -28.36
N ASN A 8 6.36 27.59 -27.40
CA ASN A 8 5.08 26.90 -27.14
C ASN A 8 4.89 25.43 -27.54
N ALA A 9 5.94 24.60 -27.62
CA ALA A 9 5.75 23.13 -27.62
C ALA A 9 5.41 22.55 -26.23
N ALA A 10 5.73 23.29 -25.15
CA ALA A 10 5.57 22.82 -23.76
C ALA A 10 4.14 23.00 -23.18
N ASN A 11 3.26 23.79 -23.81
CA ASN A 11 1.88 24.02 -23.35
C ASN A 11 0.82 23.58 -24.37
N ALA A 12 1.13 22.58 -25.21
CA ALA A 12 0.12 22.02 -26.10
C ALA A 12 -1.00 21.35 -25.29
N GLU A 13 -2.25 21.72 -25.56
CA GLU A 13 -3.43 21.07 -24.97
C GLU A 13 -3.36 19.56 -25.26
N LYS A 14 -3.42 18.73 -24.21
CA LYS A 14 -3.44 17.29 -24.34
C LYS A 14 -4.84 16.76 -24.05
N ARG A 15 -5.45 16.12 -25.06
CA ARG A 15 -6.77 15.49 -24.94
C ARG A 15 -6.62 14.00 -24.68
N PHE A 16 -7.39 13.50 -23.72
CA PHE A 16 -7.43 12.08 -23.36
C PHE A 16 -8.86 11.57 -23.54
N SER A 17 -9.01 10.31 -23.97
CA SER A 17 -10.30 9.63 -24.12
C SER A 17 -10.31 8.39 -23.26
N GLY A 18 -11.46 8.08 -22.65
CA GLY A 18 -11.65 6.93 -21.77
C GLY A 18 -13.11 6.46 -21.75
N ILE A 19 -13.41 5.49 -20.89
CA ILE A 19 -14.77 4.98 -20.69
C ILE A 19 -15.44 5.81 -19.59
N GLY A 20 -16.57 6.43 -19.90
CA GLY A 20 -17.35 7.20 -18.94
C GLY A 20 -18.05 6.29 -17.92
N VAL A 21 -17.80 6.54 -16.63
CA VAL A 21 -18.43 5.78 -15.53
C VAL A 21 -19.62 6.55 -14.91
N SER A 22 -19.55 7.88 -14.90
CA SER A 22 -20.60 8.76 -14.37
C SER A 22 -20.66 10.08 -15.15
N PHE A 23 -21.83 10.71 -15.19
CA PHE A 23 -22.04 11.99 -15.87
C PHE A 23 -21.58 13.16 -14.98
N GLY A 24 -20.83 14.11 -15.54
CA GLY A 24 -20.42 15.32 -14.85
C GLY A 24 -19.27 16.06 -15.53
N ILE A 25 -19.00 17.30 -15.09
CA ILE A 25 -17.83 18.11 -15.50
C ILE A 25 -17.10 18.53 -14.21
N ALA A 26 -15.78 18.37 -14.18
CA ALA A 26 -14.94 18.77 -13.06
C ALA A 26 -13.75 19.63 -13.55
N LEU A 27 -13.44 20.70 -12.81
CA LEU A 27 -12.28 21.56 -13.04
C LEU A 27 -11.46 21.63 -11.75
N ALA A 28 -10.30 20.97 -11.72
CA ALA A 28 -9.42 20.89 -10.55
C ALA A 28 -7.98 20.59 -10.97
N ARG A 29 -7.04 20.75 -10.02
CA ARG A 29 -5.68 20.25 -10.19
C ARG A 29 -5.69 18.72 -10.15
N ALA A 30 -5.06 18.08 -11.13
CA ALA A 30 -4.89 16.64 -11.14
C ALA A 30 -3.85 16.22 -10.08
N PHE A 31 -4.19 15.25 -9.24
CA PHE A 31 -3.26 14.58 -8.34
C PHE A 31 -2.93 13.20 -8.91
N VAL A 32 -1.68 12.99 -9.31
CA VAL A 32 -1.23 11.73 -9.89
C VAL A 32 -0.64 10.87 -8.79
N ARG A 33 -1.32 9.75 -8.48
CA ARG A 33 -0.81 8.74 -7.56
C ARG A 33 -0.11 7.65 -8.36
N ASN A 34 1.20 7.50 -8.15
CA ASN A 34 1.93 6.35 -8.68
C ASN A 34 1.77 5.16 -7.71
N SER A 35 1.49 3.99 -8.25
CA SER A 35 1.64 2.72 -7.53
C SER A 35 2.99 2.13 -7.89
N PHE A 36 3.96 2.18 -6.98
CA PHE A 36 5.17 1.37 -7.10
C PHE A 36 5.22 0.41 -5.91
N PHE A 37 5.37 -0.86 -6.22
CA PHE A 37 5.72 -1.89 -5.24
C PHE A 37 7.24 -2.01 -5.27
N VAL A 38 7.87 -1.88 -4.12
CA VAL A 38 9.32 -2.11 -3.97
C VAL A 38 9.46 -3.48 -3.36
N GLU A 39 10.08 -4.40 -4.09
CA GLU A 39 10.41 -5.71 -3.56
C GLU A 39 11.51 -5.54 -2.49
N PRO A 40 11.34 -6.11 -1.29
CA PRO A 40 12.35 -6.03 -0.24
C PRO A 40 13.68 -6.65 -0.66
N ASP A 41 14.78 -5.99 -0.32
CA ASP A 41 16.12 -6.56 -0.50
C ASP A 41 16.29 -7.79 0.40
N LYS A 42 16.83 -8.87 -0.15
CA LYS A 42 17.16 -10.08 0.60
C LYS A 42 18.56 -9.99 1.18
N TYR A 43 18.68 -10.11 2.50
CA TYR A 43 19.98 -10.21 3.16
C TYR A 43 19.96 -11.16 4.38
N ILE A 44 21.16 -11.55 4.80
CA ILE A 44 21.37 -12.40 5.97
C ILE A 44 21.51 -11.53 7.21
N ILE A 45 20.80 -11.88 8.27
CA ILE A 45 20.89 -11.24 9.59
C ILE A 45 21.79 -12.05 10.53
N ASP A 46 22.37 -11.37 11.52
CA ASP A 46 23.12 -12.03 12.59
C ASP A 46 22.17 -12.68 13.61
N ASP A 47 22.65 -13.71 14.31
CA ASP A 47 21.86 -14.44 15.32
C ASP A 47 21.34 -13.54 16.44
N PHE A 48 22.08 -12.49 16.82
CA PHE A 48 21.67 -11.54 17.86
C PHE A 48 20.53 -10.61 17.42
N ALA A 49 20.32 -10.45 16.11
CA ALA A 49 19.30 -9.55 15.56
C ALA A 49 17.92 -10.25 15.39
N LYS A 50 17.87 -11.59 15.51
CA LYS A 50 16.65 -12.38 15.26
C LYS A 50 15.47 -11.96 16.13
N ASP A 51 15.69 -11.73 17.41
CA ASP A 51 14.61 -11.35 18.34
C ASP A 51 14.10 -9.93 18.05
N ASP A 52 15.00 -9.01 17.68
CA ASP A 52 14.63 -7.65 17.28
C ASP A 52 13.82 -7.63 15.98
N GLU A 53 14.17 -8.47 15.01
CA GLU A 53 13.43 -8.64 13.75
C GLU A 53 12.00 -9.16 14.00
N ILE A 54 11.86 -10.15 14.89
CA ILE A 54 10.55 -10.69 15.28
C ILE A 54 9.72 -9.63 16.03
N SER A 55 10.33 -8.89 16.96
CA SER A 55 9.65 -7.78 17.64
C SER A 55 9.17 -6.73 16.65
N ARG A 56 9.99 -6.39 15.64
CA ARG A 56 9.63 -5.43 14.59
C ARG A 56 8.43 -5.91 13.77
N LEU A 57 8.33 -7.22 13.49
CA LEU A 57 7.15 -7.80 12.83
C LEU A 57 5.89 -7.59 13.68
N GLU A 58 5.96 -7.98 14.96
CA GLU A 58 4.81 -7.97 15.86
C GLU A 58 4.27 -6.54 16.08
N ASP A 59 5.18 -5.58 16.27
CA ASP A 59 4.84 -4.16 16.36
C ASP A 59 4.18 -3.67 15.05
N SER A 60 4.71 -4.07 13.89
CA SER A 60 4.19 -3.66 12.59
C SER A 60 2.81 -4.25 12.30
N ILE A 61 2.55 -5.48 12.73
CA ILE A 61 1.24 -6.13 12.62
C ILE A 61 0.21 -5.38 13.47
N GLU A 62 0.54 -5.02 14.70
CA GLU A 62 -0.38 -4.29 15.59
C GLU A 62 -0.69 -2.89 15.04
N VAL A 63 0.33 -2.18 14.54
CA VAL A 63 0.13 -0.88 13.87
C VAL A 63 -0.78 -1.02 12.65
N THR A 64 -0.54 -2.02 11.81
CA THR A 64 -1.32 -2.26 10.58
C THR A 64 -2.77 -2.64 10.91
N LYS A 65 -2.97 -3.46 11.94
CA LYS A 65 -4.30 -3.80 12.46
C LYS A 65 -5.08 -2.56 12.89
N GLY A 66 -4.45 -1.66 13.65
CA GLY A 66 -5.06 -0.39 14.05
C GLY A 66 -5.45 0.48 12.85
N GLN A 67 -4.64 0.51 11.79
CA GLN A 67 -4.95 1.24 10.57
C GLN A 67 -6.12 0.63 9.80
N ILE A 68 -6.19 -0.70 9.69
CA ILE A 68 -7.29 -1.41 9.03
C ILE A 68 -8.61 -1.18 9.80
N GLU A 69 -8.59 -1.25 11.13
CA GLU A 69 -9.76 -0.96 11.95
C GLU A 69 -10.23 0.49 11.82
N LEU A 70 -9.29 1.45 11.71
CA LEU A 70 -9.64 2.84 11.43
C LEU A 70 -10.35 2.98 10.08
N LEU A 71 -9.82 2.36 9.02
CA LEU A 71 -10.44 2.37 7.69
C LEU A 71 -11.82 1.71 7.70
N LYS A 72 -11.95 0.59 8.40
CA LYS A 72 -13.23 -0.10 8.59
C LYS A 72 -14.29 0.81 9.20
N ASN A 73 -13.93 1.56 10.25
CA ASN A 73 -14.84 2.52 10.88
C ASN A 73 -15.21 3.69 9.95
N GLN A 74 -14.23 4.25 9.23
CA GLN A 74 -14.49 5.31 8.26
C GLN A 74 -15.45 4.86 7.16
N VAL A 75 -15.30 3.63 6.65
CA VAL A 75 -16.21 3.06 5.66
C VAL A 75 -17.60 2.82 6.25
N ARG A 76 -17.69 2.29 7.48
CA ARG A 76 -18.98 2.12 8.17
C ARG A 76 -19.74 3.44 8.32
N GLU A 77 -19.04 4.54 8.59
CA GLU A 77 -19.64 5.87 8.74
C GLU A 77 -20.02 6.52 7.41
N ALA A 78 -19.21 6.31 6.36
CA ALA A 78 -19.43 6.92 5.04
C ALA A 78 -20.41 6.13 4.17
N ALA A 79 -20.53 4.82 4.38
CA ALA A 79 -21.36 3.95 3.57
C ALA A 79 -22.85 4.18 3.85
N ASN A 80 -23.63 4.33 2.78
CA ASN A 80 -25.10 4.41 2.88
C ASN A 80 -25.74 3.04 3.12
N SER A 81 -24.96 1.95 3.04
CA SER A 81 -25.41 0.57 3.18
C SER A 81 -24.66 -0.15 4.30
N LYS A 82 -25.36 -1.00 5.06
CA LYS A 82 -24.75 -1.77 6.16
C LYS A 82 -23.95 -2.94 5.60
N GLY A 83 -22.74 -3.16 6.11
CA GLY A 83 -21.94 -4.35 5.85
C GLY A 83 -20.85 -4.19 4.79
N GLU A 84 -20.70 -3.01 4.18
CA GLU A 84 -19.55 -2.72 3.30
C GLU A 84 -18.21 -2.82 4.05
N GLU A 85 -18.21 -2.56 5.36
CA GLU A 85 -17.02 -2.64 6.20
C GLU A 85 -16.56 -4.08 6.48
N ASN A 86 -17.42 -5.09 6.26
CA ASN A 86 -17.12 -6.49 6.55
C ASN A 86 -15.98 -7.04 5.69
N ILE A 87 -15.66 -6.38 4.56
CA ILE A 87 -14.49 -6.74 3.77
C ILE A 87 -13.20 -6.65 4.60
N PHE A 88 -13.12 -5.71 5.55
CA PHE A 88 -11.94 -5.52 6.39
C PHE A 88 -11.78 -6.62 7.43
N ASP A 89 -12.87 -7.28 7.86
CA ASP A 89 -12.77 -8.46 8.74
C ASP A 89 -11.98 -9.58 8.07
N ALA A 90 -12.24 -9.84 6.79
CA ALA A 90 -11.47 -10.82 6.03
C ALA A 90 -9.99 -10.42 5.90
N HIS A 91 -9.69 -9.13 5.75
CA HIS A 91 -8.32 -8.65 5.65
C HIS A 91 -7.57 -8.77 6.99
N LEU A 92 -8.25 -8.51 8.10
CA LEU A 92 -7.71 -8.74 9.45
C LEU A 92 -7.41 -10.21 9.70
N LEU A 93 -8.32 -11.12 9.29
CA LEU A 93 -8.09 -12.55 9.41
C LEU A 93 -6.86 -13.02 8.63
N VAL A 94 -6.62 -12.48 7.43
CA VAL A 94 -5.43 -12.79 6.63
C VAL A 94 -4.17 -12.24 7.28
N LEU A 95 -4.21 -11.03 7.82
CA LEU A 95 -3.07 -10.41 8.51
C LEU A 95 -2.64 -11.21 9.76
N GLU A 96 -3.60 -11.84 10.43
CA GLU A 96 -3.40 -12.61 11.67
C GLU A 96 -3.24 -14.12 11.44
N ASP A 97 -3.07 -14.57 10.19
CA ASP A 97 -2.93 -16.00 9.89
C ASP A 97 -1.66 -16.59 10.53
N THR A 98 -1.85 -17.41 11.56
CA THR A 98 -0.76 -18.00 12.33
C THR A 98 0.13 -18.90 11.48
N VAL A 99 -0.40 -19.55 10.45
CA VAL A 99 0.40 -20.43 9.58
C VAL A 99 1.42 -19.61 8.80
N VAL A 100 0.98 -18.48 8.24
CA VAL A 100 1.87 -17.55 7.53
C VAL A 100 2.89 -16.95 8.50
N LEU A 101 2.43 -16.41 9.63
CA LEU A 101 3.32 -15.76 10.59
C LEU A 101 4.37 -16.71 11.18
N ASP A 102 4.02 -17.97 11.42
CA ASP A 102 4.96 -18.96 11.91
C ASP A 102 5.98 -19.36 10.84
N GLU A 103 5.60 -19.39 9.56
CA GLU A 103 6.54 -19.59 8.46
C GLU A 103 7.54 -18.42 8.35
N VAL A 104 7.06 -17.18 8.49
CA VAL A 104 7.93 -15.99 8.52
C VAL A 104 8.92 -16.08 9.68
N ARG A 105 8.44 -16.38 10.89
CA ARG A 105 9.30 -16.56 12.08
C ARG A 105 10.33 -17.67 11.88
N ARG A 106 9.95 -18.77 11.21
CA ARG A 106 10.85 -19.88 10.87
C ARG A 106 11.95 -19.41 9.92
N ASN A 107 11.60 -18.71 8.84
CA ASN A 107 12.56 -18.19 7.86
C ASN A 107 13.58 -17.23 8.51
N VAL A 108 13.16 -16.41 9.47
CA VAL A 108 14.07 -15.53 10.23
C VAL A 108 14.99 -16.34 11.17
N ARG A 109 14.44 -17.34 11.87
CA ARG A 109 15.19 -18.10 12.89
C ARG A 109 16.12 -19.17 12.31
N GLU A 110 15.69 -19.86 11.27
CA GLU A 110 16.41 -20.99 10.66
C GLU A 110 17.26 -20.55 9.47
N ASP A 111 16.73 -19.68 8.61
CA ASP A 111 17.38 -19.28 7.36
C ASP A 111 18.11 -17.93 7.47
N ASN A 112 18.07 -17.28 8.64
CA ASN A 112 18.69 -15.99 8.94
C ASN A 112 18.30 -14.90 7.93
N LEU A 113 17.05 -14.89 7.48
CA LEU A 113 16.55 -13.87 6.55
C LEU A 113 16.00 -12.66 7.30
N ASN A 114 16.13 -11.47 6.70
CA ASN A 114 15.49 -10.26 7.22
C ASN A 114 13.97 -10.34 7.12
N ILE A 115 13.29 -9.66 8.05
CA ILE A 115 11.83 -9.80 8.22
C ILE A 115 11.04 -9.34 7.01
N GLU A 116 11.49 -8.27 6.33
CA GLU A 116 10.76 -7.70 5.18
C GLU A 116 10.76 -8.65 3.99
N TYR A 117 11.85 -9.40 3.79
CA TYR A 117 11.91 -10.39 2.72
C TYR A 117 11.21 -11.69 3.10
N ALA A 118 11.22 -12.04 4.40
CA ALA A 118 10.63 -13.28 4.89
C ALA A 118 9.09 -13.25 4.91
N PHE A 119 8.49 -12.05 5.04
CA PHE A 119 7.04 -11.80 5.05
C PHE A 119 6.47 -11.61 3.64
#